data_AF-A0A2T1CJH5-F1
#
_entry.id   AF-A0A2T1CJH5-F1
#
_cell.length_a   1.000
_cell.length_b   1.000
_cell.length_c   1.000
_cell.angle_alpha   90.00
_cell.angle_beta   90.00
_cell.angle_gamma   90.00
#
_symmetry.space_group_name_H-M   'P 1'
#
loop_
_entity.id
_entity.type
_entity.pdbx_description
1 polymer ?
#
loop_
_entity_poly.entity_id
_entity_poly.type
_entity_poly.pdbx_seq_one_letter_code
_entity_poly.pdbx_strand_id
1 'polypeptide(L)'
;MTAFEITAPQLRDYQIDIVQQIFECWKYGLSSVAMQLPTGAGKTIIFTAVANEFIARGEPVLVIAHRTELITQAAAKLKLVTGLEIGMIKAGIKPNKNCLIQVASIQTLVRRNPPDSSLVIFDEAHHCHSKTYATVMRHYRERGAYILGCTATPARTDGRGLRYLYSGTPGFDVLIKGSSVLELIKQKYLAPFKIYSPSNFIDAANAKIRTTGGDYNRRQLADLVEKTLIIGDAVDTWKQHAYLKRTVLFAVSVKHSQELAQGFRSAGIPAMHLDGKTPKKERLALLSAFESAQILVLCQHSIVTEGVDIPGIEAIQLVRPTKSLIVWFQAIGRALRPAPDKDTAIIIDHTDTHLNLPWPDDEIPWSLDPISLQGNKWSIGCPECHHVFRPTGGERDRCLATCPSCNVKFTFETETSGKKQKRLKVVEIVPANFAEFDTEYDEHKLYIVQQLIDFGELQGYQKGWIYHQLKELPELELSLGDWREISRRLGYKAGWGWYKWKEMQTEVGDGVA
;
A
#
# COMPACT_ATOMS: atom_id res chain seq x y z
N MET A 1 -34.32 21.45 12.98
CA MET A 1 -33.42 22.54 13.41
C MET A 1 -32.43 21.99 14.40
N THR A 2 -31.16 21.91 14.00
CA THR A 2 -29.97 22.15 14.82
C THR A 2 -28.85 22.37 13.80
N ALA A 3 -28.47 23.63 13.62
CA ALA A 3 -27.29 23.97 12.85
C ALA A 3 -26.10 23.39 13.62
N PHE A 4 -25.43 22.38 13.04
CA PHE A 4 -24.10 22.00 13.52
C PHE A 4 -23.20 23.23 13.33
N GLU A 5 -22.85 23.90 14.42
CA GLU A 5 -21.74 24.86 14.43
C GLU A 5 -20.47 24.08 14.09
N ILE A 6 -20.02 24.18 12.84
CA ILE A 6 -18.78 23.55 12.38
C ILE A 6 -17.64 24.47 12.81
N THR A 7 -17.06 24.22 13.98
CA THR A 7 -15.83 24.85 14.44
C THR A 7 -14.63 24.40 13.62
N ALA A 8 -13.58 25.24 13.53
CA ALA A 8 -12.33 24.88 12.87
C ALA A 8 -11.79 23.55 13.46
N PRO A 9 -11.35 22.58 12.64
CA PRO A 9 -10.96 21.27 13.12
C PRO A 9 -9.78 21.38 14.09
N GLN A 10 -9.96 20.91 15.32
CA GLN A 10 -8.88 20.84 16.31
C GLN A 10 -7.76 19.93 15.77
N LEU A 11 -6.53 20.44 15.80
CA LEU A 11 -5.36 19.67 15.40
C LEU A 11 -5.10 18.54 16.40
N ARG A 12 -4.69 17.39 15.88
CA ARG A 12 -4.19 16.26 16.68
C ARG A 12 -2.75 16.50 17.09
N ASP A 13 -2.28 15.84 18.14
CA ASP A 13 -0.92 16.04 18.69
C ASP A 13 0.18 15.88 17.64
N TYR A 14 0.14 14.82 16.82
CA TYR A 14 1.12 14.64 15.74
C TYR A 14 1.04 15.74 14.66
N GLN A 15 -0.15 16.33 14.46
CA GLN A 15 -0.32 17.42 13.51
C GLN A 15 0.27 18.72 14.07
N ILE A 16 0.12 18.96 15.37
CA ILE A 16 0.72 20.10 16.09
C ILE A 16 2.24 20.01 16.03
N ASP A 17 2.80 18.85 16.37
CA ASP A 17 4.26 18.59 16.32
C ASP A 17 4.82 18.86 14.92
N ILE A 18 4.17 18.35 13.86
CA ILE A 18 4.62 18.61 12.49
C ILE A 18 4.54 20.10 12.13
N VAL A 19 3.48 20.81 12.53
CA VAL A 19 3.37 22.27 12.31
C VAL A 19 4.53 23.00 13.00
N GLN A 20 4.84 22.65 14.25
CA GLN A 20 5.96 23.24 15.00
C GLN A 20 7.29 22.98 14.30
N GLN A 21 7.57 21.74 13.91
CA GLN A 21 8.80 21.38 13.18
C GLN A 21 8.94 22.15 11.85
N ILE A 22 7.84 22.39 11.12
CA ILE A 22 7.87 23.20 9.89
C ILE A 22 8.37 24.63 10.19
N PHE A 23 7.79 25.28 11.21
CA PHE A 23 8.19 26.63 11.60
C PHE A 23 9.61 26.69 12.17
N GLU A 24 10.04 25.67 12.92
CA GLU A 24 11.42 25.55 13.39
C GLU A 24 12.40 25.46 12.22
N CYS A 25 12.14 24.60 11.23
CA CYS A 25 12.97 24.52 10.02
C CYS A 25 13.10 25.87 9.33
N TRP A 26 12.00 26.59 9.16
CA TRP A 26 12.00 27.94 8.59
C TRP A 26 12.78 28.95 9.43
N LYS A 27 12.68 28.88 10.76
CA LYS A 27 13.47 29.71 11.68
C LYS A 27 14.98 29.46 11.55
N TYR A 28 15.39 28.22 11.29
CA TYR A 28 16.80 27.85 11.05
C TYR A 28 17.27 28.07 9.60
N GLY A 29 16.48 28.74 8.76
CA GLY A 29 16.86 29.11 7.39
C GLY A 29 16.58 28.04 6.33
N LEU A 30 15.93 26.93 6.68
CA LEU A 30 15.51 25.89 5.73
C LEU A 30 14.19 26.27 5.07
N SER A 31 14.22 27.27 4.20
CA SER A 31 13.03 27.92 3.60
C SER A 31 12.08 26.99 2.82
N SER A 32 12.56 25.83 2.36
CA SER A 32 11.78 24.85 1.59
C SER A 32 11.65 23.53 2.34
N VAL A 33 10.48 23.23 2.86
CA VAL A 33 10.22 22.05 3.70
C VAL A 33 9.28 21.10 2.98
N ALA A 34 9.62 19.80 2.92
CA ALA A 34 8.69 18.76 2.52
C ALA A 34 8.15 18.04 3.76
N MET A 35 6.86 17.76 3.77
CA MET A 35 6.18 16.95 4.77
C MET A 35 5.68 15.66 4.11
N GLN A 36 6.10 14.52 4.65
CA GLN A 36 5.59 13.21 4.28
C GLN A 36 4.58 12.73 5.32
N LEU A 37 3.36 12.43 4.87
CA LEU A 37 2.29 11.88 5.69
C LEU A 37 1.40 10.94 4.88
N PRO A 38 0.98 9.79 5.41
CA PRO A 38 0.10 8.87 4.71
C PRO A 38 -1.20 9.53 4.20
N THR A 39 -1.80 8.92 3.18
CA THR A 39 -3.14 9.30 2.73
C THR A 39 -4.15 9.05 3.86
N GLY A 40 -5.04 10.01 4.13
CA GLY A 40 -5.96 9.95 5.25
C GLY A 40 -5.44 10.58 6.56
N ALA A 41 -4.14 10.88 6.68
CA ALA A 41 -3.54 11.45 7.90
C ALA A 41 -3.80 12.96 8.11
N GLY A 42 -4.60 13.60 7.24
CA GLY A 42 -4.95 15.02 7.40
C GLY A 42 -3.90 16.01 6.89
N LYS A 43 -3.15 15.69 5.82
CA LYS A 43 -2.22 16.63 5.15
C LYS A 43 -2.85 18.00 4.90
N THR A 44 -4.11 18.02 4.46
CA THR A 44 -4.87 19.26 4.22
C THR A 44 -5.09 20.09 5.46
N ILE A 45 -5.30 19.45 6.61
CA ILE A 45 -5.51 20.13 7.89
C ILE A 45 -4.21 20.82 8.31
N ILE A 46 -3.07 20.13 8.22
CA ILE A 46 -1.76 20.69 8.57
C ILE A 46 -1.39 21.88 7.70
N PHE A 47 -1.44 21.76 6.37
CA PHE A 47 -1.06 22.91 5.54
C PHE A 47 -2.05 24.07 5.68
N THR A 48 -3.31 23.81 6.02
CA THR A 48 -4.29 24.87 6.33
C THR A 48 -3.91 25.59 7.61
N ALA A 49 -3.49 24.87 8.65
CA ALA A 49 -3.00 25.48 9.89
C ALA A 49 -1.74 26.33 9.64
N VAL A 50 -0.79 25.81 8.86
CA VAL A 50 0.41 26.58 8.46
C VAL A 50 0.03 27.82 7.65
N ALA A 51 -0.90 27.71 6.70
CA ALA A 51 -1.39 28.86 5.94
C ALA A 51 -2.05 29.91 6.85
N ASN A 52 -2.81 29.48 7.86
CA ASN A 52 -3.53 30.37 8.77
C ASN A 52 -2.58 31.30 9.54
N GLU A 53 -1.37 30.84 9.88
CA GLU A 53 -0.34 31.64 10.54
C GLU A 53 0.18 32.79 9.67
N PHE A 54 0.29 32.58 8.36
CA PHE A 54 0.66 33.63 7.40
C PHE A 54 -0.50 34.60 7.17
N ILE A 55 -1.71 34.05 7.03
CA ILE A 55 -2.94 34.82 6.86
C ILE A 55 -3.17 35.78 8.03
N ALA A 56 -2.95 35.31 9.26
CA ALA A 56 -3.09 36.12 10.48
C ALA A 56 -2.14 37.32 10.51
N ARG A 57 -1.01 37.27 9.77
CA ARG A 57 -0.04 38.36 9.59
C ARG A 57 -0.33 39.23 8.37
N GLY A 58 -1.39 38.95 7.62
CA GLY A 58 -1.70 39.64 6.37
C GLY A 58 -0.75 39.26 5.22
N GLU A 59 -0.09 38.10 5.31
CA GLU A 59 0.86 37.64 4.31
C GLU A 59 0.19 36.74 3.24
N PRO A 60 0.47 36.96 1.95
CA PRO A 60 -0.19 36.22 0.87
C PRO A 60 0.23 34.74 0.82
N VAL A 61 -0.75 33.86 0.59
CA VAL A 61 -0.58 32.41 0.51
C VAL A 61 -1.04 31.89 -0.85
N LEU A 62 -0.20 31.06 -1.48
CA LEU A 62 -0.51 30.36 -2.71
C LEU A 62 -0.52 28.85 -2.49
N VAL A 63 -1.65 28.21 -2.77
CA VAL A 63 -1.78 26.75 -2.78
C VAL A 63 -1.80 26.24 -4.22
N ILE A 64 -0.85 25.40 -4.55
CA ILE A 64 -0.68 24.80 -5.87
C ILE A 64 -1.12 23.35 -5.80
N ALA A 65 -2.11 22.99 -6.61
CA ALA A 65 -2.57 21.62 -6.76
C ALA A 65 -2.52 21.20 -8.24
N HIS A 66 -2.27 19.91 -8.49
CA HIS A 66 -2.13 19.38 -9.83
C HIS A 66 -3.46 19.40 -10.62
N ARG A 67 -4.62 19.36 -9.93
CA ARG A 67 -5.92 19.10 -10.56
C ARG A 67 -7.04 20.00 -10.03
N THR A 68 -8.00 20.32 -10.88
CA THR A 68 -9.05 21.33 -10.63
C THR A 68 -10.02 20.94 -9.50
N GLU A 69 -10.30 19.65 -9.34
CA GLU A 69 -11.11 19.11 -8.26
C GLU A 69 -10.45 19.35 -6.90
N LEU A 70 -9.14 19.06 -6.79
CA LEU A 70 -8.35 19.31 -5.58
C LEU A 70 -8.28 20.82 -5.26
N ILE A 71 -8.15 21.68 -6.27
CA ILE A 71 -8.21 23.14 -6.11
C ILE A 71 -9.52 23.56 -5.46
N THR A 72 -10.65 23.02 -5.93
CA THR A 72 -11.98 23.40 -5.45
C THR A 72 -12.21 22.92 -4.01
N GLN A 73 -11.76 21.70 -3.68
CA GLN A 73 -11.84 21.16 -2.32
C GLN A 73 -10.93 21.90 -1.33
N ALA A 74 -9.69 22.19 -1.73
CA ALA A 74 -8.75 22.97 -0.93
C ALA A 74 -9.32 24.38 -0.68
N ALA A 75 -9.85 25.04 -1.72
CA ALA A 75 -10.49 26.35 -1.58
C ALA A 75 -11.71 26.31 -0.64
N ALA A 76 -12.57 25.30 -0.76
CA ALA A 76 -13.74 25.17 0.12
C ALA A 76 -13.33 24.98 1.59
N LYS A 77 -12.33 24.14 1.87
CA LYS A 77 -11.80 23.94 3.23
C LYS A 77 -11.11 25.19 3.77
N LEU A 78 -10.28 25.84 2.97
CA LEU A 78 -9.61 27.08 3.36
C LEU A 78 -10.64 28.17 3.67
N LYS A 79 -11.64 28.37 2.80
CA LYS A 79 -12.73 29.32 3.04
C LYS A 79 -13.48 29.02 4.34
N LEU A 80 -13.76 27.75 4.63
CA LEU A 80 -14.45 27.34 5.84
C LEU A 80 -13.61 27.59 7.11
N VAL A 81 -12.30 27.35 7.06
CA VAL A 81 -11.42 27.54 8.23
C VAL A 81 -11.07 29.00 8.45
N THR A 82 -10.80 29.76 7.39
CA THR A 82 -10.28 31.13 7.48
C THR A 82 -11.37 32.19 7.41
N GLY A 83 -12.55 31.85 6.90
CA GLY A 83 -13.62 32.80 6.61
C GLY A 83 -13.31 33.75 5.44
N LEU A 84 -12.15 33.64 4.81
CA LEU A 84 -11.70 34.55 3.75
C LEU A 84 -12.16 34.10 2.36
N GLU A 85 -12.33 35.08 1.47
CA GLU A 85 -12.53 34.80 0.05
C GLU A 85 -11.25 34.25 -0.60
N ILE A 86 -11.42 33.17 -1.35
CA ILE A 86 -10.32 32.43 -1.97
C ILE A 86 -10.24 32.75 -3.46
N GLY A 87 -9.11 33.28 -3.89
CA GLY A 87 -8.80 33.49 -5.30
C GLY A 87 -8.55 32.16 -6.01
N MET A 88 -9.00 32.02 -7.26
CA MET A 88 -8.74 30.83 -8.06
C MET A 88 -7.97 31.19 -9.33
N ILE A 89 -6.86 30.49 -9.59
CA ILE A 89 -6.06 30.66 -10.79
C ILE A 89 -6.17 29.40 -11.65
N LYS A 90 -7.00 29.47 -12.69
CA LYS A 90 -7.19 28.37 -13.67
C LYS A 90 -7.39 28.91 -15.08
N ALA A 91 -7.55 28.01 -16.06
CA ALA A 91 -7.88 28.40 -17.43
C ALA A 91 -9.08 29.37 -17.43
N GLY A 92 -8.94 30.51 -18.12
CA GLY A 92 -9.94 31.59 -18.16
C GLY A 92 -10.05 32.49 -16.92
N ILE A 93 -9.46 32.14 -15.76
CA ILE A 93 -9.57 32.94 -14.53
C ILE A 93 -8.20 33.50 -14.13
N LYS A 94 -8.10 34.83 -14.01
CA LYS A 94 -6.89 35.55 -13.58
C LYS A 94 -6.77 35.58 -12.04
N PRO A 95 -5.57 35.80 -11.50
CA PRO A 95 -5.38 36.00 -10.06
C PRO A 95 -6.26 37.14 -9.53
N ASN A 96 -6.91 36.94 -8.39
CA ASN A 96 -7.63 37.99 -7.70
C ASN A 96 -6.71 38.64 -6.66
N LYS A 97 -6.28 39.89 -6.92
CA LYS A 97 -5.36 40.62 -6.03
C LYS A 97 -5.98 40.98 -4.68
N ASN A 98 -7.31 40.96 -4.57
CA ASN A 98 -8.01 41.24 -3.32
C ASN A 98 -8.10 40.00 -2.41
N CYS A 99 -7.72 38.82 -2.92
CA CYS A 99 -7.70 37.59 -2.12
C CYS A 99 -6.30 37.36 -1.58
N LEU A 100 -6.18 37.31 -0.25
CA LEU A 100 -4.92 36.96 0.43
C LEU A 100 -4.50 35.52 0.15
N ILE A 101 -5.48 34.65 -0.14
CA ILE A 101 -5.26 33.23 -0.44
C ILE A 101 -5.61 33.00 -1.90
N GLN A 102 -4.70 32.38 -2.65
CA GLN A 102 -4.97 31.93 -4.00
C GLN A 102 -4.73 30.43 -4.13
N VAL A 103 -5.62 29.74 -4.84
CA VAL A 103 -5.46 28.33 -5.18
C VAL A 103 -5.33 28.20 -6.69
N ALA A 104 -4.30 27.51 -7.14
CA ALA A 104 -3.85 27.60 -8.51
C ALA A 104 -3.54 26.25 -9.16
N SER A 105 -3.90 26.15 -10.44
CA SER A 105 -3.46 25.06 -11.30
C SER A 105 -2.04 25.34 -11.79
N ILE A 106 -1.14 24.39 -11.57
CA ILE A 106 0.26 24.50 -11.99
C ILE A 106 0.41 24.78 -13.50
N GLN A 107 -0.43 24.18 -14.34
CA GLN A 107 -0.39 24.38 -15.80
C GLN A 107 -0.73 25.83 -16.19
N THR A 108 -1.58 26.47 -15.40
CA THR A 108 -1.95 27.87 -15.60
C THR A 108 -0.87 28.80 -15.08
N LEU A 109 -0.31 28.51 -13.91
CA LEU A 109 0.75 29.31 -13.30
C LEU A 109 1.99 29.41 -14.18
N VAL A 110 2.49 28.28 -14.70
CA VAL A 110 3.74 28.26 -15.48
C VAL A 110 3.66 29.05 -16.79
N ARG A 111 2.45 29.33 -17.29
CA ARG A 111 2.20 30.05 -18.55
C ARG A 111 1.89 31.53 -18.34
N ARG A 112 1.89 32.00 -17.11
CA ARG A 112 1.48 33.36 -16.72
C ARG A 112 2.53 33.97 -15.80
N ASN A 113 2.37 35.25 -15.47
CA ASN A 113 3.10 35.84 -14.36
C ASN A 113 2.46 35.33 -13.05
N PRO A 114 3.15 34.52 -12.23
CA PRO A 114 2.63 34.06 -10.95
C PRO A 114 2.40 35.26 -10.02
N PRO A 115 1.38 35.23 -9.13
CA PRO A 115 1.24 36.27 -8.11
C PRO A 115 2.38 36.19 -7.09
N ASP A 116 2.73 37.31 -6.47
CA ASP A 116 3.63 37.31 -5.32
C ASP A 116 2.98 36.56 -4.14
N SER A 117 3.78 35.86 -3.35
CA SER A 117 3.32 35.04 -2.23
C SER A 117 4.44 34.88 -1.20
N SER A 118 4.11 35.00 0.09
CA SER A 118 5.05 34.75 1.19
C SER A 118 5.18 33.26 1.49
N LEU A 119 4.07 32.51 1.34
CA LEU A 119 4.02 31.06 1.47
C LEU A 119 3.52 30.41 0.18
N VAL A 120 4.20 29.36 -0.27
CA VAL A 120 3.76 28.52 -1.39
C VAL A 120 3.65 27.07 -0.96
N ILE A 121 2.44 26.52 -1.07
CA ILE A 121 2.14 25.14 -0.71
C ILE A 121 1.99 24.31 -1.97
N PHE A 122 2.80 23.27 -2.13
CA PHE A 122 2.67 22.26 -3.18
C PHE A 122 1.96 21.03 -2.64
N ASP A 123 0.68 20.86 -2.97
CA ASP A 123 -0.03 19.60 -2.72
C ASP A 123 0.38 18.54 -3.75
N GLU A 124 0.47 17.29 -3.31
CA GLU A 124 1.06 16.18 -4.06
C GLU A 124 2.46 16.52 -4.60
N ALA A 125 3.34 17.00 -3.72
CA ALA A 125 4.70 17.48 -4.00
C ALA A 125 5.60 16.46 -4.74
N HIS A 126 5.22 15.18 -4.80
CA HIS A 126 5.88 14.18 -5.64
C HIS A 126 5.83 14.51 -7.15
N HIS A 127 4.94 15.42 -7.57
CA HIS A 127 4.92 15.98 -8.93
C HIS A 127 5.99 17.05 -9.19
N CYS A 128 6.69 17.52 -8.15
CA CYS A 128 7.68 18.59 -8.27
C CYS A 128 8.83 18.27 -9.23
N HIS A 129 9.07 16.99 -9.52
CA HIS A 129 10.09 16.55 -10.47
C HIS A 129 9.85 16.96 -11.92
N SER A 130 8.61 17.33 -12.27
CA SER A 130 8.29 17.76 -13.63
C SER A 130 8.86 19.14 -13.93
N LYS A 131 9.20 19.41 -15.20
CA LYS A 131 9.69 20.71 -15.67
C LYS A 131 8.79 21.86 -15.23
N THR A 132 7.48 21.65 -15.31
CA THR A 132 6.45 22.63 -14.96
C THR A 132 6.51 23.01 -13.48
N TYR A 133 6.56 22.04 -12.57
CA TYR A 133 6.66 22.32 -11.15
C TYR A 133 8.01 22.92 -10.76
N ALA A 134 9.11 22.36 -11.26
CA ALA A 134 10.45 22.88 -10.98
C ALA A 134 10.60 24.36 -11.39
N THR A 135 9.98 24.76 -12.51
CA THR A 135 9.99 26.16 -12.96
C THR A 135 9.30 27.09 -11.96
N VAL A 136 8.12 26.68 -11.46
CA VAL A 136 7.36 27.48 -10.47
C VAL A 136 8.05 27.48 -9.11
N MET A 137 8.59 26.33 -8.69
CA MET A 137 9.40 26.19 -7.48
C MET A 137 10.55 27.19 -7.48
N ARG A 138 11.36 27.21 -8.55
CA ARG A 138 12.48 28.13 -8.70
C ARG A 138 12.07 29.59 -8.60
N HIS A 139 10.99 29.97 -9.30
CA HIS A 139 10.47 31.34 -9.31
C HIS A 139 10.19 31.88 -7.90
N TYR A 140 9.56 31.07 -7.05
CA TYR A 140 9.21 31.48 -5.69
C TYR A 140 10.38 31.39 -4.73
N ARG A 141 11.25 30.39 -4.89
CA ARG A 141 12.45 30.23 -4.07
C ARG A 141 13.41 31.41 -4.25
N GLU A 142 13.61 31.87 -5.49
CA GLU A 142 14.45 33.04 -5.82
C GLU A 142 13.88 34.36 -5.25
N ARG A 143 12.58 34.42 -4.97
CA ARG A 143 11.90 35.56 -4.33
C ARG A 143 11.89 35.50 -2.81
N GLY A 144 12.47 34.47 -2.22
CA GLY A 144 12.52 34.29 -0.76
C GLY A 144 11.20 33.84 -0.14
N ALA A 145 10.27 33.27 -0.91
CA ALA A 145 9.04 32.70 -0.35
C ALA A 145 9.35 31.42 0.46
N TYR A 146 8.63 31.22 1.56
CA TYR A 146 8.60 29.95 2.25
C TYR A 146 7.85 28.92 1.41
N ILE A 147 8.37 27.70 1.35
CA ILE A 147 7.79 26.62 0.55
C ILE A 147 7.46 25.43 1.44
N LEU A 148 6.24 24.92 1.31
CA LEU A 148 5.78 23.69 1.95
C LEU A 148 5.33 22.69 0.89
N GLY A 149 5.98 21.53 0.80
CA GLY A 149 5.55 20.41 -0.04
C GLY A 149 4.79 19.38 0.79
N CYS A 150 3.60 18.97 0.37
CA CYS A 150 2.83 17.92 1.04
C CYS A 150 2.75 16.68 0.14
N THR A 151 3.11 15.51 0.64
CA THR A 151 3.00 14.26 -0.14
C THR A 151 2.85 13.03 0.74
N ALA A 152 2.22 11.97 0.24
CA ALA A 152 2.27 10.65 0.88
C ALA A 152 3.58 9.91 0.60
N THR A 153 4.19 10.20 -0.54
CA THR A 153 5.30 9.45 -1.12
C THR A 153 6.33 10.44 -1.68
N PRO A 154 7.39 10.80 -0.95
CA PRO A 154 8.43 11.72 -1.41
C PRO A 154 9.40 11.11 -2.42
N ALA A 155 9.17 9.87 -2.86
CA ALA A 155 9.94 9.21 -3.92
C ALA A 155 9.04 8.83 -5.09
N ARG A 156 9.57 8.96 -6.31
CA ARG A 156 8.93 8.44 -7.52
C ARG A 156 9.26 6.96 -7.74
N THR A 157 8.51 6.33 -8.65
CA THR A 157 8.74 4.94 -9.10
C THR A 157 10.11 4.69 -9.72
N ASP A 158 10.73 5.73 -10.30
CA ASP A 158 12.11 5.68 -10.84
C ASP A 158 13.17 5.95 -9.77
N GLY A 159 12.78 5.98 -8.49
CA GLY A 159 13.65 6.16 -7.35
C GLY A 159 14.10 7.60 -7.12
N ARG A 160 13.78 8.56 -8.00
CA ARG A 160 14.19 9.96 -7.83
C ARG A 160 13.49 10.60 -6.62
N GLY A 161 14.27 11.25 -5.76
CA GLY A 161 13.77 12.04 -4.63
C GLY A 161 13.46 13.49 -5.01
N LEU A 162 13.21 14.34 -4.00
CA LEU A 162 12.77 15.73 -4.16
C LEU A 162 13.84 16.78 -3.75
N ARG A 163 15.08 16.35 -3.48
CA ARG A 163 16.24 17.25 -3.24
C ARG A 163 16.56 18.09 -4.47
N TYR A 164 16.68 17.43 -5.62
CA TYR A 164 17.00 18.05 -6.91
C TYR A 164 15.94 17.67 -7.93
N LEU A 165 15.28 18.69 -8.47
CA LEU A 165 14.17 18.55 -9.39
C LEU A 165 14.66 18.58 -10.86
N TYR A 166 13.75 18.88 -11.79
CA TYR A 166 14.07 18.99 -13.19
C TYR A 166 15.25 19.96 -13.44
N SER A 167 16.21 19.52 -14.26
CA SER A 167 17.40 20.29 -14.65
C SER A 167 18.26 20.78 -13.47
N GLY A 168 18.29 20.04 -12.36
CA GLY A 168 19.11 20.38 -11.19
C GLY A 168 18.54 21.51 -10.32
N THR A 169 17.29 21.92 -10.55
CA THR A 169 16.63 22.93 -9.73
C THR A 169 16.60 22.47 -8.26
N PRO A 170 17.10 23.26 -7.29
CA PRO A 170 16.96 22.95 -5.87
C PRO A 170 15.49 22.78 -5.48
N GLY A 171 15.15 21.65 -4.88
CA GLY A 171 13.80 21.32 -4.43
C GLY A 171 13.59 21.67 -2.97
N PHE A 172 13.43 20.66 -2.13
CA PHE A 172 13.23 20.83 -0.69
C PHE A 172 14.54 20.76 0.07
N ASP A 173 14.67 21.55 1.13
CA ASP A 173 15.83 21.66 2.02
C ASP A 173 15.77 20.64 3.17
N VAL A 174 14.60 20.14 3.54
CA VAL A 174 14.44 19.10 4.57
C VAL A 174 13.13 18.33 4.37
N LEU A 175 13.10 17.07 4.82
CA LEU A 175 11.90 16.23 4.87
C LEU A 175 11.52 15.96 6.32
N ILE A 176 10.35 16.44 6.71
CA ILE A 176 9.68 16.09 7.95
C ILE A 176 8.84 14.84 7.68
N LYS A 177 9.14 13.75 8.39
CA LYS A 177 8.38 12.49 8.35
C LYS A 177 7.35 12.54 9.47
N GLY A 178 6.06 12.58 9.11
CA GLY A 178 5.00 12.47 10.10
C GLY A 178 4.75 11.01 10.51
N SER A 179 3.70 10.80 11.30
CA SER A 179 3.32 9.47 11.78
C SER A 179 3.10 8.46 10.64
N SER A 180 3.65 7.27 10.83
CA SER A 180 3.49 6.11 9.96
C SER A 180 2.03 5.61 9.96
N VAL A 181 1.67 4.81 8.95
CA VAL A 181 0.34 4.17 8.90
C VAL A 181 0.14 3.27 10.12
N LEU A 182 1.17 2.53 10.54
CA LEU A 182 1.10 1.64 11.70
C LEU A 182 0.78 2.41 12.99
N GLU A 183 1.43 3.55 13.22
CA GLU A 183 1.15 4.41 14.37
C GLU A 183 -0.26 5.00 14.32
N LEU A 184 -0.69 5.47 13.14
CA LEU A 184 -2.03 6.02 12.96
C LEU A 184 -3.13 4.97 13.12
N ILE A 185 -2.88 3.71 12.76
CA ILE A 185 -3.78 2.58 13.05
C ILE A 185 -3.85 2.34 14.56
N LYS A 186 -2.70 2.28 15.25
CA LYS A 186 -2.65 2.10 16.72
C LYS A 186 -3.40 3.22 17.46
N GLN A 187 -3.33 4.45 16.96
CA GLN A 187 -4.03 5.61 17.49
C GLN A 187 -5.49 5.74 17.01
N LYS A 188 -6.01 4.77 16.24
CA LYS A 188 -7.37 4.76 15.66
C LYS A 188 -7.67 5.94 14.73
N TYR A 189 -6.65 6.62 14.23
CA TYR A 189 -6.77 7.65 13.20
C TYR A 189 -6.89 7.09 11.79
N LEU A 190 -6.48 5.83 11.60
CA LEU A 190 -6.74 5.01 10.43
C LEU A 190 -7.31 3.65 10.88
N ALA A 191 -8.12 3.01 10.03
CA ALA A 191 -8.58 1.66 10.23
C ALA A 191 -7.47 0.65 9.86
N PRO A 192 -7.36 -0.50 10.56
CA PRO A 192 -6.53 -1.60 10.11
C PRO A 192 -7.02 -2.15 8.77
N PHE A 193 -6.21 -2.96 8.09
CA PHE A 193 -6.59 -3.54 6.81
C PHE A 193 -6.20 -5.00 6.69
N LYS A 194 -6.90 -5.71 5.80
CA LYS A 194 -6.55 -7.07 5.36
C LYS A 194 -6.40 -7.09 3.84
N ILE A 195 -5.37 -7.76 3.36
CA ILE A 195 -5.18 -8.02 1.93
C ILE A 195 -5.66 -9.44 1.62
N TYR A 196 -6.39 -9.60 0.53
CA TYR A 196 -6.80 -10.88 -0.05
C TYR A 196 -6.34 -10.93 -1.50
N SER A 197 -5.72 -12.03 -1.91
CA SER A 197 -5.31 -12.25 -3.30
C SER A 197 -5.70 -13.67 -3.70
N PRO A 198 -6.48 -13.87 -4.77
CA PRO A 198 -6.77 -15.20 -5.26
C PRO A 198 -5.49 -15.90 -5.72
N SER A 199 -5.50 -17.24 -5.72
CA SER A 199 -4.38 -18.06 -6.19
C SER A 199 -4.02 -17.78 -7.65
N ASN A 200 -5.03 -17.51 -8.48
CA ASN A 200 -4.88 -17.13 -9.88
C ASN A 200 -4.93 -15.60 -10.03
N PHE A 201 -3.85 -14.92 -9.68
CA PHE A 201 -3.72 -13.46 -9.86
C PHE A 201 -3.01 -13.11 -11.18
N ILE A 202 -3.15 -11.86 -11.60
CA ILE A 202 -2.53 -11.30 -12.80
C ILE A 202 -1.04 -11.05 -12.54
N ASP A 203 -0.16 -11.91 -13.05
CA ASP A 203 1.30 -11.79 -12.93
C ASP A 203 1.89 -10.85 -14.00
N ALA A 204 1.78 -9.54 -13.77
CA ALA A 204 2.28 -8.53 -14.70
C ALA A 204 3.81 -8.39 -14.68
N ALA A 205 4.48 -8.74 -13.58
CA ALA A 205 5.94 -8.72 -13.48
C ALA A 205 6.59 -9.70 -14.46
N ASN A 206 6.02 -10.89 -14.64
CA ASN A 206 6.55 -11.90 -15.55
C ASN A 206 6.00 -11.81 -16.99
N ALA A 207 4.97 -10.99 -17.24
CA ALA A 207 4.32 -10.82 -18.55
C ALA A 207 5.13 -10.01 -19.60
N LYS A 208 6.37 -9.62 -19.32
CA LYS A 208 7.27 -8.86 -20.24
C LYS A 208 6.65 -7.55 -20.78
N ILE A 209 5.83 -6.87 -19.99
CA ILE A 209 5.21 -5.58 -20.37
C ILE A 209 6.24 -4.44 -20.28
N ARG A 210 6.27 -3.56 -21.29
CA ARG A 210 7.14 -2.37 -21.30
C ARG A 210 6.75 -1.38 -20.20
N THR A 211 7.73 -0.71 -19.60
CA THR A 211 7.49 0.42 -18.70
C THR A 211 7.43 1.73 -19.49
N THR A 212 6.44 2.58 -19.24
CA THR A 212 6.31 3.91 -19.82
C THR A 212 5.99 4.92 -18.71
N GLY A 213 6.82 5.95 -18.55
CA GLY A 213 6.61 6.98 -17.52
C GLY A 213 6.69 6.48 -16.08
N GLY A 214 7.35 5.34 -15.84
CA GLY A 214 7.49 4.72 -14.52
C GLY A 214 6.41 3.68 -14.19
N ASP A 215 5.41 3.46 -15.04
CA ASP A 215 4.37 2.43 -14.85
C ASP A 215 4.28 1.50 -16.06
N TYR A 216 3.48 0.44 -16.00
CA TYR A 216 3.24 -0.46 -17.14
C TYR A 216 2.64 0.28 -18.34
N ASN A 217 3.02 -0.14 -19.56
CA ASN A 217 2.41 0.35 -20.77
C ASN A 217 0.90 0.00 -20.79
N ARG A 218 0.06 1.03 -20.94
CA ARG A 218 -1.40 0.90 -20.77
C ARG A 218 -2.06 -0.10 -21.73
N ARG A 219 -1.63 -0.14 -23.00
CA ARG A 219 -2.24 -1.02 -24.01
C ARG A 219 -1.89 -2.48 -23.73
N GLN A 220 -0.60 -2.76 -23.58
CA GLN A 220 -0.11 -4.11 -23.27
C GLN A 220 -0.68 -4.64 -21.94
N LEU A 221 -0.87 -3.75 -20.95
CA LEU A 221 -1.49 -4.12 -19.68
C LEU A 221 -2.96 -4.46 -19.84
N ALA A 222 -3.72 -3.68 -20.63
CA ALA A 222 -5.13 -3.99 -20.90
C ALA A 222 -5.27 -5.35 -21.59
N ASP A 223 -4.45 -5.63 -22.61
CA ASP A 223 -4.46 -6.92 -23.32
C ASP A 223 -4.14 -8.11 -22.40
N LEU A 224 -3.25 -7.93 -21.41
CA LEU A 224 -2.95 -8.96 -20.43
C LEU A 224 -4.18 -9.22 -19.55
N VAL A 225 -4.71 -8.15 -18.94
CA VAL A 225 -5.82 -8.24 -17.98
C VAL A 225 -7.06 -8.85 -18.63
N GLU A 226 -7.39 -8.45 -19.86
CA GLU A 226 -8.54 -9.00 -20.60
C GLU A 226 -8.40 -10.50 -20.92
N LYS A 227 -7.17 -11.02 -21.01
CA LYS A 227 -6.90 -12.45 -21.24
C LYS A 227 -6.87 -13.29 -19.97
N THR A 228 -6.54 -12.68 -18.84
CA THR A 228 -6.27 -13.41 -17.59
C THR A 228 -7.40 -13.29 -16.58
N LEU A 229 -8.09 -12.16 -16.52
CA LEU A 229 -9.14 -11.93 -15.53
C LEU A 229 -10.50 -12.33 -16.09
N ILE A 230 -11.14 -13.29 -15.43
CA ILE A 230 -12.54 -13.62 -15.65
C ILE A 230 -13.39 -12.72 -14.74
N ILE A 231 -14.38 -12.04 -15.32
CA ILE A 231 -15.26 -11.11 -14.57
C ILE A 231 -16.01 -11.84 -13.44
N GLY A 232 -16.45 -13.09 -13.68
CA GLY A 232 -17.07 -13.94 -12.66
C GLY A 232 -16.19 -14.11 -11.43
N ASP A 233 -14.91 -14.45 -11.62
CA ASP A 233 -13.94 -14.62 -10.53
C ASP A 233 -13.75 -13.34 -9.72
N ALA A 234 -13.75 -12.17 -10.38
CA ALA A 234 -13.70 -10.88 -9.68
C ALA A 234 -14.95 -10.65 -8.82
N VAL A 235 -16.13 -10.99 -9.33
CA VAL A 235 -17.39 -10.89 -8.57
C VAL A 235 -17.41 -11.86 -7.38
N ASP A 236 -16.98 -13.11 -7.58
CA ASP A 236 -17.04 -14.14 -6.54
C ASP A 236 -15.99 -13.90 -5.44
N THR A 237 -14.79 -13.43 -5.80
CA THR A 237 -13.78 -12.99 -4.82
C THR A 237 -14.31 -11.82 -3.99
N TRP A 238 -15.04 -10.88 -4.61
CA TRP A 238 -15.69 -9.79 -3.89
C TRP A 238 -16.78 -10.31 -2.93
N LYS A 239 -17.63 -11.25 -3.37
CA LYS A 239 -18.63 -11.87 -2.48
C LYS A 239 -17.99 -12.61 -1.31
N GLN A 240 -16.83 -13.24 -1.52
CA GLN A 240 -16.15 -13.97 -0.46
C GLN A 240 -15.58 -13.05 0.63
N HIS A 241 -15.03 -11.89 0.25
CA HIS A 241 -14.22 -11.08 1.17
C HIS A 241 -14.79 -9.70 1.50
N ALA A 242 -15.68 -9.17 0.67
CA ALA A 242 -16.20 -7.80 0.75
C ALA A 242 -17.72 -7.71 0.54
N TYR A 243 -18.47 -8.79 0.79
CA TYR A 243 -19.92 -8.79 0.67
C TYR A 243 -20.56 -7.65 1.49
N LEU A 244 -21.47 -6.91 0.84
CA LEU A 244 -22.14 -5.71 1.38
C LEU A 244 -21.23 -4.54 1.74
N LYS A 245 -19.92 -4.62 1.47
CA LYS A 245 -19.00 -3.51 1.68
C LYS A 245 -19.02 -2.57 0.49
N ARG A 246 -19.03 -1.26 0.76
CA ARG A 246 -18.83 -0.24 -0.28
C ARG A 246 -17.42 -0.35 -0.85
N THR A 247 -17.33 -0.83 -2.09
CA THR A 247 -16.08 -1.16 -2.78
C THR A 247 -15.81 -0.22 -3.93
N VAL A 248 -14.58 0.28 -4.01
CA VAL A 248 -14.08 0.94 -5.22
C VAL A 248 -13.18 -0.03 -5.98
N LEU A 249 -13.56 -0.32 -7.23
CA LEU A 249 -12.83 -1.22 -8.11
C LEU A 249 -11.97 -0.45 -9.09
N PHE A 250 -10.70 -0.84 -9.27
CA PHE A 250 -9.74 -0.19 -10.16
C PHE A 250 -9.54 -1.02 -11.43
N ALA A 251 -10.20 -0.61 -12.51
CA ALA A 251 -10.12 -1.27 -13.81
C ALA A 251 -8.92 -0.81 -14.64
N VAL A 252 -8.53 -1.63 -15.63
CA VAL A 252 -7.41 -1.35 -16.54
C VAL A 252 -7.75 -0.36 -17.66
N SER A 253 -9.03 -0.24 -18.00
CA SER A 253 -9.55 0.63 -19.06
C SER A 253 -10.99 1.06 -18.74
N VAL A 254 -11.50 2.07 -19.45
CA VAL A 254 -12.92 2.50 -19.34
C VAL A 254 -13.85 1.35 -19.74
N LYS A 255 -13.57 0.68 -20.86
CA LYS A 255 -14.34 -0.47 -21.35
C LYS A 255 -14.39 -1.59 -20.29
N HIS A 256 -13.25 -1.99 -19.76
CA HIS A 256 -13.17 -3.02 -18.73
C HIS A 256 -13.94 -2.61 -17.45
N SER A 257 -13.90 -1.33 -17.08
CA SER A 257 -14.66 -0.81 -15.95
C SER A 257 -16.17 -0.94 -16.15
N GLN A 258 -16.67 -0.69 -17.36
CA GLN A 258 -18.09 -0.84 -17.72
C GLN A 258 -18.51 -2.31 -17.73
N GLU A 259 -17.66 -3.20 -18.27
CA GLU A 259 -17.90 -4.65 -18.30
C GLU A 259 -17.94 -5.25 -16.89
N LEU A 260 -17.03 -4.86 -16.01
CA LEU A 260 -17.06 -5.28 -14.60
C LEU A 260 -18.32 -4.79 -13.90
N ALA A 261 -18.69 -3.51 -14.07
CA ALA A 261 -19.92 -2.98 -13.49
C ALA A 261 -21.15 -3.76 -13.99
N GLN A 262 -21.18 -4.15 -15.27
CA GLN A 262 -22.23 -5.00 -15.81
C GLN A 262 -22.19 -6.40 -15.20
N GLY A 263 -21.02 -7.02 -15.03
CA GLY A 263 -20.87 -8.32 -14.38
C GLY A 263 -21.41 -8.37 -12.96
N PHE A 264 -21.08 -7.36 -12.15
CA PHE A 264 -21.65 -7.20 -10.81
C PHE A 264 -23.18 -7.06 -10.84
N ARG A 265 -23.73 -6.23 -11.75
CA ARG A 265 -25.19 -6.07 -11.90
C ARG A 265 -25.87 -7.36 -12.33
N SER A 266 -25.28 -8.11 -13.26
CA SER A 266 -25.80 -9.41 -13.69
C SER A 266 -25.81 -10.44 -12.54
N ALA A 267 -24.93 -10.28 -11.55
CA ALA A 267 -24.92 -11.08 -10.33
C ALA A 267 -25.82 -10.51 -9.21
N GLY A 268 -26.67 -9.52 -9.50
CA GLY A 268 -27.60 -8.91 -8.53
C GLY A 268 -26.96 -7.89 -7.58
N ILE A 269 -25.73 -7.44 -7.85
CA ILE A 269 -25.00 -6.50 -6.99
C ILE A 269 -25.11 -5.08 -7.58
N PRO A 270 -25.59 -4.08 -6.81
CA PRO A 270 -25.66 -2.70 -7.28
C PRO A 270 -24.26 -2.14 -7.59
N ALA A 271 -23.95 -1.98 -8.87
CA ALA A 271 -22.65 -1.53 -9.32
C ALA A 271 -22.74 -0.53 -10.46
N MET A 272 -21.83 0.46 -10.45
CA MET A 272 -21.79 1.51 -11.45
C MET A 272 -20.38 1.85 -11.92
N HIS A 273 -20.29 2.29 -13.18
CA HIS A 273 -19.05 2.79 -13.76
C HIS A 273 -18.88 4.29 -13.48
N LEU A 274 -17.64 4.72 -13.25
CA LEU A 274 -17.25 6.12 -13.19
C LEU A 274 -15.95 6.32 -13.98
N ASP A 275 -15.85 7.38 -14.79
CA ASP A 275 -14.58 7.84 -15.38
C ASP A 275 -14.42 9.38 -15.40
N GLY A 276 -13.28 9.86 -15.89
CA GLY A 276 -13.00 11.30 -15.99
C GLY A 276 -13.94 12.06 -16.94
N LYS A 277 -14.66 11.37 -17.83
CA LYS A 277 -15.63 11.94 -18.77
C LYS A 277 -17.04 12.02 -18.18
N THR A 278 -17.32 11.32 -17.08
CA THR A 278 -18.61 11.42 -16.37
C THR A 278 -18.91 12.89 -16.02
N PRO A 279 -20.03 13.47 -16.50
CA PRO A 279 -20.44 14.84 -16.20
C PRO A 279 -20.51 15.13 -14.70
N LYS A 280 -20.21 16.37 -14.29
CA LYS A 280 -20.13 16.75 -12.87
C LYS A 280 -21.41 16.44 -12.08
N LYS A 281 -22.59 16.71 -12.64
CA LYS A 281 -23.88 16.46 -11.99
C LYS A 281 -24.12 14.96 -11.75
N GLU A 282 -23.84 14.14 -12.77
CA GLU A 282 -23.95 12.68 -12.69
C GLU A 282 -22.93 12.09 -11.71
N ARG A 283 -21.68 12.56 -11.76
CA ARG A 283 -20.64 12.17 -10.80
C ARG A 283 -21.07 12.41 -9.36
N LEU A 284 -21.65 13.58 -9.04
CA LEU A 284 -22.15 13.88 -7.69
C LEU A 284 -23.28 12.94 -7.28
N ALA A 285 -24.22 12.62 -8.19
CA ALA A 285 -25.29 11.68 -7.92
C ALA A 285 -24.77 10.26 -7.64
N LEU A 286 -23.81 9.78 -8.44
CA LEU A 286 -23.18 8.47 -8.25
C LEU A 286 -22.42 8.38 -6.93
N LEU A 287 -21.68 9.43 -6.55
CA LEU A 287 -20.97 9.46 -5.27
C LEU A 287 -21.93 9.48 -4.08
N SER A 288 -23.06 10.20 -4.18
CA SER A 288 -24.09 10.21 -3.13
C SER A 288 -24.82 8.86 -3.01
N ALA A 289 -25.11 8.21 -4.14
CA ALA A 289 -25.68 6.86 -4.16
C ALA A 289 -24.71 5.81 -3.60
N PHE A 290 -23.40 5.96 -3.83
CA PHE A 290 -22.37 5.13 -3.23
C PHE A 290 -22.25 5.35 -1.71
N GLU A 291 -22.24 6.62 -1.27
CA GLU A 291 -22.17 6.96 0.16
C GLU A 291 -23.35 6.38 0.95
N SER A 292 -24.55 6.44 0.37
CA SER A 292 -25.78 5.86 0.94
C SER A 292 -25.96 4.36 0.71
N ALA A 293 -24.93 3.66 0.19
CA ALA A 293 -24.92 2.23 -0.09
C ALA A 293 -26.00 1.74 -1.10
N GLN A 294 -26.63 2.65 -1.86
CA GLN A 294 -27.47 2.30 -3.01
C GLN A 294 -26.63 1.71 -4.16
N ILE A 295 -25.36 2.13 -4.25
CA ILE A 295 -24.33 1.50 -5.06
C ILE A 295 -23.33 0.85 -4.10
N LEU A 296 -23.10 -0.45 -4.22
CA LEU A 296 -22.10 -1.16 -3.44
C LEU A 296 -20.74 -1.19 -4.13
N VAL A 297 -20.70 -1.31 -5.46
CA VAL A 297 -19.43 -1.39 -6.21
C VAL A 297 -19.32 -0.25 -7.22
N LEU A 298 -18.35 0.64 -7.01
CA LEU A 298 -18.03 1.69 -7.94
C LEU A 298 -16.80 1.29 -8.76
N CYS A 299 -17.03 0.81 -9.98
CA CYS A 299 -15.97 0.46 -10.93
C CYS A 299 -15.45 1.75 -11.56
N GLN A 300 -14.15 2.02 -11.44
CA GLN A 300 -13.57 3.23 -12.00
C GLN A 300 -12.33 2.97 -12.82
N HIS A 301 -12.06 3.90 -13.73
CA HIS A 301 -10.78 4.01 -14.40
C HIS A 301 -10.26 5.46 -14.31
N SER A 302 -9.05 5.58 -13.77
CA SER A 302 -8.29 6.82 -13.65
C SER A 302 -8.86 7.91 -12.74
N ILE A 303 -10.01 7.77 -12.04
CA ILE A 303 -10.62 8.85 -11.21
C ILE A 303 -10.03 9.00 -9.82
N VAL A 304 -9.77 7.89 -9.14
CA VAL A 304 -9.33 7.94 -7.73
C VAL A 304 -7.92 8.56 -7.63
N THR A 305 -7.13 8.36 -8.68
CA THR A 305 -5.85 9.02 -8.94
C THR A 305 -5.98 10.51 -9.32
N GLU A 306 -7.19 11.04 -9.49
CA GLU A 306 -7.46 12.45 -9.84
C GLU A 306 -7.78 13.31 -8.64
N GLY A 307 -7.76 12.75 -7.43
CA GLY A 307 -8.06 13.50 -6.22
C GLY A 307 -9.55 13.60 -5.90
N VAL A 308 -10.43 12.89 -6.64
CA VAL A 308 -11.84 12.79 -6.27
C VAL A 308 -11.93 12.10 -4.90
N ASP A 309 -12.65 12.75 -3.99
CA ASP A 309 -12.91 12.21 -2.67
C ASP A 309 -14.15 11.33 -2.73
N ILE A 310 -13.96 10.03 -2.52
CA ILE A 310 -15.05 9.05 -2.47
C ILE A 310 -15.25 8.72 -0.99
N PRO A 311 -16.35 9.16 -0.38
CA PRO A 311 -16.64 8.90 1.03
C PRO A 311 -17.07 7.43 1.23
N GLY A 312 -16.94 6.94 2.46
CA GLY A 312 -17.53 5.66 2.86
C GLY A 312 -16.87 4.40 2.26
N ILE A 313 -15.67 4.51 1.65
CA ILE A 313 -14.97 3.32 1.14
C ILE A 313 -14.66 2.36 2.29
N GLU A 314 -15.11 1.12 2.16
CA GLU A 314 -14.81 0.02 3.08
C GLU A 314 -13.86 -1.01 2.47
N ALA A 315 -13.90 -1.14 1.15
CA ALA A 315 -13.08 -2.08 0.43
C ALA A 315 -12.53 -1.51 -0.89
N ILE A 316 -11.38 -2.03 -1.31
CA ILE A 316 -10.75 -1.74 -2.60
C ILE A 316 -10.57 -3.05 -3.33
N GLN A 317 -10.91 -3.06 -4.62
CA GLN A 317 -10.65 -4.21 -5.49
C GLN A 317 -9.76 -3.78 -6.66
N LEU A 318 -8.57 -4.33 -6.73
CA LEU A 318 -7.57 -3.99 -7.73
C LEU A 318 -7.51 -5.10 -8.77
N VAL A 319 -7.85 -4.75 -10.01
CA VAL A 319 -7.72 -5.65 -11.17
C VAL A 319 -6.77 -5.08 -12.23
N ARG A 320 -6.06 -4.00 -11.87
CA ARG A 320 -5.08 -3.31 -12.70
C ARG A 320 -3.72 -3.34 -11.99
N PRO A 321 -2.75 -4.13 -12.48
CA PRO A 321 -1.41 -4.12 -11.94
C PRO A 321 -0.75 -2.73 -12.07
N THR A 322 0.06 -2.34 -11.09
CA THR A 322 0.75 -1.04 -11.09
C THR A 322 2.16 -1.15 -10.53
N LYS A 323 3.12 -0.46 -11.15
CA LYS A 323 4.46 -0.24 -10.54
C LYS A 323 4.49 1.01 -9.66
N SER A 324 3.46 1.85 -9.74
CA SER A 324 3.44 3.12 -9.04
C SER A 324 3.04 2.98 -7.57
N LEU A 325 4.02 3.19 -6.68
CA LEU A 325 3.79 3.27 -5.24
C LEU A 325 2.79 4.37 -4.87
N ILE A 326 2.82 5.50 -5.59
CA ILE A 326 1.87 6.61 -5.41
C ILE A 326 0.43 6.11 -5.59
N VAL A 327 0.16 5.41 -6.70
CA VAL A 327 -1.18 4.89 -7.01
C VAL A 327 -1.61 3.86 -5.99
N TRP A 328 -0.71 2.94 -5.63
CA TRP A 328 -0.95 1.90 -4.63
C TRP A 328 -1.33 2.47 -3.26
N PHE A 329 -0.53 3.40 -2.73
CA PHE A 329 -0.77 4.02 -1.42
C PHE A 329 -1.96 4.98 -1.40
N GLN A 330 -2.19 5.72 -2.48
CA GLN A 330 -3.38 6.57 -2.58
C GLN A 330 -4.66 5.75 -2.70
N ALA A 331 -4.63 4.61 -3.42
CA ALA A 331 -5.78 3.72 -3.52
C ALA A 331 -6.13 3.12 -2.15
N ILE A 332 -5.17 2.46 -1.50
CA ILE A 332 -5.41 1.79 -0.22
C ILE A 332 -5.68 2.81 0.88
N GLY A 333 -4.91 3.89 0.96
CA GLY A 333 -5.03 4.89 2.03
C GLY A 333 -6.39 5.61 2.06
N ARG A 334 -7.17 5.58 0.98
CA ARG A 334 -8.56 6.06 1.01
C ARG A 334 -9.50 5.10 1.76
N ALA A 335 -9.27 3.80 1.64
CA ALA A 335 -10.01 2.77 2.38
C ALA A 335 -9.63 2.74 3.86
N LEU A 336 -8.42 3.18 4.21
CA LEU A 336 -7.96 3.23 5.61
C LEU A 336 -8.59 4.37 6.43
N ARG A 337 -9.31 5.32 5.81
CA ARG A 337 -9.98 6.38 6.58
C ARG A 337 -11.03 5.76 7.51
N PRO A 338 -11.16 6.18 8.77
CA PRO A 338 -12.20 5.65 9.64
C PRO A 338 -13.60 5.97 9.08
N ALA A 339 -14.54 5.05 9.29
CA ALA A 339 -15.95 5.22 8.98
C ALA A 339 -16.78 4.58 10.09
N PRO A 340 -18.02 5.03 10.33
CA PRO A 340 -18.94 4.33 11.23
C PRO A 340 -19.02 2.85 10.83
N ASP A 341 -18.96 1.97 11.84
CA ASP A 341 -19.09 0.51 11.69
C ASP A 341 -18.00 -0.17 10.83
N LYS A 342 -16.88 0.52 10.56
CA LYS A 342 -15.72 -0.08 9.88
C LYS A 342 -14.64 -0.48 10.87
N ASP A 343 -14.58 -1.78 11.15
CA ASP A 343 -13.51 -2.37 11.96
C ASP A 343 -12.22 -2.57 11.16
N THR A 344 -12.32 -2.92 9.88
CA THR A 344 -11.16 -3.26 9.04
C THR A 344 -11.46 -2.94 7.58
N ALA A 345 -10.50 -2.32 6.89
CA ALA A 345 -10.56 -2.10 5.46
C ALA A 345 -10.16 -3.38 4.69
N ILE A 346 -10.90 -3.72 3.64
CA ILE A 346 -10.63 -4.92 2.83
C ILE A 346 -9.96 -4.52 1.52
N ILE A 347 -8.80 -5.10 1.24
CA ILE A 347 -8.07 -4.89 -0.01
C ILE A 347 -8.04 -6.22 -0.77
N ILE A 348 -8.74 -6.30 -1.89
CA ILE A 348 -8.71 -7.46 -2.79
C ILE A 348 -7.77 -7.11 -3.94
N ASP A 349 -6.64 -7.78 -4.04
CA ASP A 349 -5.66 -7.59 -5.11
C ASP A 349 -5.69 -8.80 -6.05
N HIS A 350 -6.31 -8.66 -7.22
CA HIS A 350 -6.27 -9.67 -8.30
C HIS A 350 -4.96 -9.62 -9.09
N THR A 351 -3.95 -8.90 -8.60
CA THR A 351 -2.69 -8.64 -9.29
C THR A 351 -1.51 -9.05 -8.42
N ASP A 352 -0.32 -8.99 -8.99
CA ASP A 352 0.94 -9.17 -8.27
C ASP A 352 1.45 -7.90 -7.57
N THR A 353 0.63 -6.84 -7.45
CA THR A 353 1.08 -5.54 -6.93
C THR A 353 1.52 -5.62 -5.47
N HIS A 354 0.76 -6.31 -4.61
CA HIS A 354 1.11 -6.51 -3.19
C HIS A 354 2.43 -7.28 -2.99
N LEU A 355 2.88 -8.07 -3.97
CA LEU A 355 4.16 -8.78 -3.94
C LEU A 355 5.33 -7.87 -4.33
N ASN A 356 5.08 -6.93 -5.24
CA ASN A 356 6.12 -6.13 -5.88
C ASN A 356 6.29 -4.73 -5.27
N LEU A 357 5.34 -4.25 -4.47
CA LEU A 357 5.40 -2.97 -3.78
C LEU A 357 5.36 -3.13 -2.24
N PRO A 358 5.93 -2.18 -1.48
CA PRO A 358 5.67 -2.05 -0.05
C PRO A 358 4.16 -1.95 0.22
N TRP A 359 3.70 -2.44 1.37
CA TRP A 359 2.36 -2.18 1.86
C TRP A 359 2.34 -0.90 2.69
N PRO A 360 1.16 -0.31 2.95
CA PRO A 360 1.07 0.96 3.66
C PRO A 360 1.69 0.97 5.06
N ASP A 361 1.71 -0.17 5.74
CA ASP A 361 2.23 -0.36 7.11
C ASP A 361 3.73 -0.70 7.15
N ASP A 362 4.41 -0.80 6.00
CA ASP A 362 5.86 -0.98 5.96
C ASP A 362 6.60 0.28 6.43
N GLU A 363 7.69 0.08 7.16
CA GLU A 363 8.64 1.15 7.44
C GLU A 363 9.46 1.45 6.18
N ILE A 364 9.17 2.58 5.54
CA ILE A 364 9.89 3.05 4.36
C ILE A 364 10.88 4.14 4.81
N PRO A 365 12.17 4.01 4.51
CA PRO A 365 13.18 5.02 4.86
C PRO A 365 13.07 6.20 3.90
N TRP A 366 12.02 7.01 4.06
CA TRP A 366 11.77 8.17 3.22
C TRP A 366 12.95 9.16 3.29
N SER A 367 13.37 9.61 2.11
CA SER A 367 14.43 10.60 1.93
C SER A 367 14.07 11.57 0.80
N LEU A 368 14.71 12.74 0.81
CA LEU A 368 14.73 13.65 -0.34
C LEU A 368 15.70 13.20 -1.42
N ASP A 369 16.62 12.30 -1.08
CA ASP A 369 17.54 11.68 -2.03
C ASP A 369 16.93 10.40 -2.61
N PRO A 370 17.48 9.89 -3.72
CA PRO A 370 16.95 8.70 -4.33
C PRO A 370 16.94 7.49 -3.40
N ILE A 371 15.80 6.79 -3.34
CA ILE A 371 15.65 5.54 -2.57
C ILE A 371 15.26 4.39 -3.49
N SER A 372 15.75 3.19 -3.18
CA SER A 372 15.33 1.95 -3.85
C SER A 372 14.16 1.35 -3.08
N LEU A 373 13.00 1.28 -3.72
CA LEU A 373 11.83 0.62 -3.16
C LEU A 373 11.93 -0.88 -3.41
N GLN A 374 11.84 -1.68 -2.35
CA GLN A 374 11.76 -3.14 -2.45
C GLN A 374 10.32 -3.61 -2.17
N GLY A 375 9.83 -4.57 -2.95
CA GLY A 375 8.54 -5.21 -2.70
C GLY A 375 8.56 -6.17 -1.50
N ASN A 376 7.39 -6.70 -1.14
CA ASN A 376 7.21 -7.60 -0.01
C ASN A 376 7.58 -9.06 -0.34
N LYS A 377 8.88 -9.37 -0.20
CA LYS A 377 9.46 -10.71 -0.44
C LYS A 377 9.02 -11.79 0.57
N TRP A 378 8.39 -11.39 1.67
CA TRP A 378 8.02 -12.26 2.79
C TRP A 378 6.51 -12.36 3.02
N SER A 379 5.72 -11.96 2.03
CA SER A 379 4.27 -12.18 2.07
C SER A 379 3.92 -13.58 1.57
N ILE A 380 2.86 -14.15 2.13
CA ILE A 380 2.31 -15.45 1.71
C ILE A 380 0.78 -15.36 1.68
N GLY A 381 0.18 -15.99 0.67
CA GLY A 381 -1.27 -16.15 0.58
C GLY A 381 -1.71 -17.42 1.30
N CYS A 382 -2.73 -17.29 2.14
CA CYS A 382 -3.39 -18.43 2.76
C CYS A 382 -4.06 -19.31 1.69
N PRO A 383 -3.82 -20.63 1.65
CA PRO A 383 -4.40 -21.52 0.65
C PRO A 383 -5.93 -21.70 0.79
N GLU A 384 -6.49 -21.48 1.98
CA GLU A 384 -7.94 -21.61 2.20
C GLU A 384 -8.71 -20.31 2.00
N CYS A 385 -8.37 -19.26 2.75
CA CYS A 385 -9.14 -18.02 2.76
C CYS A 385 -8.53 -16.89 1.91
N HIS A 386 -7.45 -17.15 1.17
CA HIS A 386 -6.76 -16.18 0.29
C HIS A 386 -6.21 -14.93 1.00
N HIS A 387 -6.24 -14.89 2.33
CA HIS A 387 -5.67 -13.79 3.09
C HIS A 387 -4.17 -13.75 2.90
N VAL A 388 -3.63 -12.60 2.49
CA VAL A 388 -2.21 -12.38 2.34
C VAL A 388 -1.67 -11.72 3.61
N PHE A 389 -0.65 -12.32 4.20
CA PHE A 389 -0.02 -11.82 5.42
C PHE A 389 1.50 -12.05 5.39
N ARG A 390 2.20 -11.43 6.34
CA ARG A 390 3.64 -11.63 6.56
C ARG A 390 3.81 -12.57 7.76
N PRO A 391 4.36 -13.78 7.60
CA PRO A 391 4.66 -14.63 8.74
C PRO A 391 5.65 -13.94 9.68
N THR A 392 5.50 -14.17 10.99
CA THR A 392 6.41 -13.68 12.03
C THR A 392 7.83 -14.24 11.85
N GLY A 393 8.82 -13.67 12.55
CA GLY A 393 10.19 -14.19 12.54
C GLY A 393 10.26 -15.69 12.84
N GLY A 394 9.66 -16.12 13.95
CA GLY A 394 9.64 -17.53 14.35
C GLY A 394 8.83 -18.44 13.40
N GLU A 395 7.80 -17.94 12.71
CA GLU A 395 7.11 -18.71 11.67
C GLU A 395 7.97 -18.88 10.41
N ARG A 396 8.77 -17.86 10.05
CA ARG A 396 9.74 -17.94 8.94
C ARG A 396 10.86 -18.92 9.25
N ASP A 397 11.42 -18.88 10.44
CA ASP A 397 12.48 -19.79 10.86
C ASP A 397 11.98 -21.24 10.86
N ARG A 398 10.71 -21.45 11.23
CA ARG A 398 10.06 -22.77 11.23
C ARG A 398 9.41 -23.15 9.89
N CYS A 399 9.41 -22.30 8.87
CA CYS A 399 8.73 -22.56 7.59
C CYS A 399 7.27 -23.03 7.77
N LEU A 400 6.59 -22.50 8.78
CA LEU A 400 5.24 -22.87 9.21
C LEU A 400 4.49 -21.59 9.56
N ALA A 401 3.41 -21.29 8.83
CA ALA A 401 2.60 -20.10 9.05
C ALA A 401 1.21 -20.47 9.57
N THR A 402 0.66 -19.64 10.45
CA THR A 402 -0.74 -19.68 10.86
C THR A 402 -1.46 -18.48 10.26
N CYS A 403 -2.51 -18.72 9.47
CA CYS A 403 -3.27 -17.63 8.88
C CYS A 403 -3.97 -16.80 9.97
N PRO A 404 -3.70 -15.49 10.10
CA PRO A 404 -4.36 -14.66 11.11
C PRO A 404 -5.84 -14.39 10.81
N SER A 405 -6.36 -14.80 9.65
CA SER A 405 -7.76 -14.61 9.28
C SER A 405 -8.63 -15.85 9.48
N CYS A 406 -8.14 -17.06 9.19
CA CYS A 406 -8.92 -18.30 9.33
C CYS A 406 -8.26 -19.35 10.23
N ASN A 407 -7.10 -19.05 10.82
CA ASN A 407 -6.33 -19.93 11.71
C ASN A 407 -5.81 -21.24 11.10
N VAL A 408 -5.93 -21.43 9.78
CA VAL A 408 -5.31 -22.58 9.12
C VAL A 408 -3.78 -22.50 9.24
N LYS A 409 -3.17 -23.65 9.52
CA LYS A 409 -1.72 -23.82 9.59
C LYS A 409 -1.23 -24.47 8.31
N PHE A 410 -0.12 -24.00 7.76
CA PHE A 410 0.46 -24.56 6.55
C PHE A 410 1.97 -24.35 6.50
N THR A 411 2.66 -25.31 5.89
CA THR A 411 4.10 -25.22 5.65
C THR A 411 4.37 -24.45 4.36
N PHE A 412 5.53 -23.80 4.30
CA PHE A 412 5.95 -23.06 3.12
C PHE A 412 7.45 -23.17 2.88
N GLU A 413 7.86 -23.05 1.63
CA GLU A 413 9.26 -22.99 1.25
C GLU A 413 9.60 -21.65 0.60
N THR A 414 10.89 -21.32 0.59
CA THR A 414 11.38 -20.17 -0.16
C THR A 414 11.78 -20.62 -1.57
N GLU A 415 11.00 -20.24 -2.57
CA GLU A 415 11.40 -20.41 -3.97
C GLU A 415 12.37 -19.31 -4.38
N THR A 416 13.49 -19.70 -5.01
CA THR A 416 14.39 -18.79 -5.72
C THR A 416 14.07 -18.81 -7.21
N SER A 417 13.26 -17.86 -7.68
CA SER A 417 13.09 -17.61 -9.12
C SER A 417 14.23 -16.70 -9.63
N GLY A 418 15.26 -17.32 -10.21
CA GLY A 418 16.42 -16.63 -10.79
C GLY A 418 17.28 -15.86 -9.77
N LYS A 419 18.09 -14.89 -10.25
CA LYS A 419 19.10 -14.19 -9.42
C LYS A 419 18.55 -13.19 -8.39
N LYS A 420 17.23 -12.90 -8.29
CA LYS A 420 16.74 -11.73 -7.51
C LYS A 420 15.44 -11.84 -6.71
N GLN A 421 14.54 -12.80 -6.94
CA GLN A 421 13.26 -12.87 -6.20
C GLN A 421 13.14 -14.16 -5.38
N LYS A 422 13.09 -13.98 -4.06
CA LYS A 422 12.65 -14.99 -3.09
C LYS A 422 11.15 -14.78 -2.88
N ARG A 423 10.34 -15.80 -3.11
CA ARG A 423 8.90 -15.82 -2.81
C ARG A 423 8.61 -16.99 -1.89
N LEU A 424 7.63 -16.83 -1.00
CA LEU A 424 7.15 -17.93 -0.18
C LEU A 424 6.09 -18.70 -0.96
N LYS A 425 6.22 -20.02 -1.00
CA LYS A 425 5.27 -20.92 -1.65
C LYS A 425 4.70 -21.90 -0.64
N VAL A 426 3.38 -21.98 -0.60
CA VAL A 426 2.67 -22.97 0.23
C VAL A 426 3.02 -24.37 -0.27
N VAL A 427 3.41 -25.24 0.66
CA VAL A 427 3.71 -26.65 0.37
C VAL A 427 2.49 -27.50 0.71
N GLU A 428 2.02 -27.46 1.95
CA GLU A 428 0.90 -28.30 2.41
C GLU A 428 0.15 -27.67 3.60
N ILE A 429 -1.15 -27.92 3.68
CA ILE A 429 -1.98 -27.59 4.85
C ILE A 429 -1.75 -28.65 5.92
N VAL A 430 -1.47 -28.23 7.17
CA VAL A 430 -1.31 -29.13 8.30
C VAL A 430 -2.57 -29.18 9.18
N PRO A 431 -2.88 -30.32 9.82
CA PRO A 431 -4.05 -30.46 10.69
C PRO A 431 -4.11 -29.43 11.84
N ALA A 432 -5.30 -29.08 12.31
CA ALA A 432 -5.47 -28.05 13.36
C ALA A 432 -4.81 -28.43 14.71
N ASN A 433 -4.77 -29.73 15.01
CA ASN A 433 -4.11 -30.36 16.15
C ASN A 433 -2.57 -30.41 16.03
N PHE A 434 -2.00 -29.83 14.98
CA PHE A 434 -0.56 -29.58 14.86
C PHE A 434 -0.15 -28.50 15.86
N ALA A 435 0.01 -28.90 17.11
CA ALA A 435 0.28 -28.01 18.22
C ALA A 435 1.74 -27.51 18.14
N GLU A 436 2.00 -26.35 18.74
CA GLU A 436 3.35 -25.78 18.89
C GLU A 436 4.29 -26.68 19.74
N PHE A 437 3.80 -27.82 20.23
CA PHE A 437 4.49 -28.80 21.06
C PHE A 437 5.57 -29.61 20.34
N ASP A 438 5.63 -29.63 19.01
CA ASP A 438 6.54 -30.50 18.25
C ASP A 438 7.82 -29.79 17.74
N THR A 439 8.24 -28.74 18.44
CA THR A 439 9.56 -28.10 18.23
C THR A 439 10.58 -28.44 19.31
N GLU A 440 10.15 -29.04 20.43
CA GLU A 440 11.08 -29.64 21.38
C GLU A 440 11.64 -30.92 20.76
N TYR A 441 12.96 -31.03 20.77
CA TYR A 441 13.69 -32.23 20.38
C TYR A 441 14.35 -32.80 21.63
N ASP A 442 14.59 -34.10 21.64
CA ASP A 442 15.26 -34.78 22.73
C ASP A 442 16.78 -34.75 22.51
N GLU A 443 17.51 -34.02 23.35
CA GLU A 443 18.97 -33.93 23.25
C GLU A 443 19.66 -35.29 23.42
N HIS A 444 19.11 -36.21 24.22
CA HIS A 444 19.68 -37.54 24.39
C HIS A 444 19.52 -38.37 23.11
N LYS A 445 18.35 -38.32 22.47
CA LYS A 445 18.14 -38.98 21.17
C LYS A 445 19.06 -38.41 20.12
N LEU A 446 19.18 -37.08 20.06
CA LEU A 446 20.04 -36.41 19.09
C LEU A 446 21.53 -36.60 19.34
N TYR A 447 21.94 -36.89 20.58
CA TYR A 447 23.31 -37.28 20.86
C TYR A 447 23.64 -38.62 20.17
N ILE A 448 22.74 -39.60 20.25
CA ILE A 448 22.88 -40.90 19.56
C ILE A 448 22.92 -40.68 18.04
N VAL A 449 22.02 -39.85 17.52
CA VAL A 449 22.02 -39.52 16.09
C VAL A 449 23.30 -38.79 15.67
N GLN A 450 23.84 -37.92 16.52
CA GLN A 450 25.11 -37.24 16.25
C GLN A 450 26.27 -38.23 16.14
N GLN A 451 26.33 -39.23 17.02
CA GLN A 451 27.36 -40.27 16.91
C GLN A 451 27.27 -41.05 15.60
N LEU A 452 26.05 -41.33 15.11
CA LEU A 452 25.85 -41.95 13.81
C LEU A 452 26.31 -41.06 12.66
N ILE A 453 26.03 -39.75 12.74
CA ILE A 453 26.49 -38.76 11.76
C ILE A 453 28.01 -38.74 11.71
N ASP A 454 28.67 -38.58 12.87
CA ASP A 454 30.12 -38.50 12.98
C ASP A 454 30.79 -39.79 12.47
N PHE A 455 30.22 -40.95 12.80
CA PHE A 455 30.70 -42.24 12.29
C PHE A 455 30.55 -42.35 10.78
N GLY A 456 29.40 -41.95 10.23
CA GLY A 456 29.15 -41.96 8.79
C GLY A 456 30.12 -41.05 8.03
N GLU A 457 30.44 -39.88 8.58
CA GLU A 457 31.43 -38.95 8.02
C GLU A 457 32.85 -39.53 8.04
N LEU A 458 33.25 -40.16 9.15
CA LEU A 458 34.55 -40.85 9.26
C LEU A 458 34.72 -42.00 8.26
N GLN A 459 33.65 -42.74 7.98
CA GLN A 459 33.65 -43.84 7.01
C GLN A 459 33.41 -43.37 5.56
N GLY A 460 33.16 -42.08 5.33
CA GLY A 460 32.92 -41.52 4.00
C GLY A 460 31.57 -41.89 3.40
N TYR A 461 30.56 -42.22 4.22
CA TYR A 461 29.22 -42.56 3.75
C TYR A 461 28.44 -41.33 3.27
N GLN A 462 27.51 -41.57 2.34
CA GLN A 462 26.60 -40.52 1.89
C GLN A 462 25.58 -40.18 2.97
N LYS A 463 25.17 -38.92 3.06
CA LYS A 463 24.19 -38.42 4.04
C LYS A 463 22.86 -39.20 4.08
N GLY A 464 22.48 -39.85 2.99
CA GLY A 464 21.28 -40.69 2.93
C GLY A 464 21.37 -41.97 3.78
N TRP A 465 22.59 -42.45 4.05
CA TRP A 465 22.85 -43.62 4.88
C TRP A 465 22.31 -43.47 6.30
N ILE A 466 22.38 -42.26 6.87
CA ILE A 466 21.86 -41.97 8.22
C ILE A 466 20.38 -42.29 8.33
N TYR A 467 19.58 -41.94 7.33
CA TYR A 467 18.16 -42.29 7.31
C TYR A 467 17.93 -43.81 7.36
N HIS A 468 18.71 -44.58 6.61
CA HIS A 468 18.62 -46.04 6.64
C HIS A 468 19.01 -46.63 7.99
N GLN A 469 19.99 -46.06 8.69
CA GLN A 469 20.32 -46.52 10.04
C GLN A 469 19.22 -46.19 11.06
N LEU A 470 18.60 -45.01 10.94
CA LEU A 470 17.50 -44.61 11.82
C LEU A 470 16.22 -45.46 11.60
N LYS A 471 16.05 -46.04 10.40
CA LYS A 471 14.98 -47.03 10.15
C LYS A 471 15.16 -48.31 10.96
N GLU A 472 16.40 -48.74 11.14
CA GLU A 472 16.73 -49.96 11.88
C GLU A 472 16.70 -49.75 13.41
N LEU A 473 16.39 -48.53 13.88
CA LEU A 473 16.29 -48.15 15.29
C LEU A 473 14.89 -47.59 15.63
N PRO A 474 13.80 -48.35 15.43
CA PRO A 474 12.44 -47.88 15.70
C PRO A 474 12.21 -47.53 17.18
N GLU A 475 12.96 -48.13 18.10
CA GLU A 475 12.89 -47.90 19.55
C GLU A 475 13.33 -46.49 19.97
N LEU A 476 14.00 -45.75 19.09
CA LEU A 476 14.42 -44.38 19.37
C LEU A 476 13.22 -43.41 19.41
N GLU A 477 12.08 -43.81 18.82
CA GLU A 477 10.82 -43.06 18.79
C GLU A 477 11.04 -41.57 18.47
N LEU A 478 11.70 -41.29 17.35
CA LEU A 478 12.07 -39.93 16.96
C LEU A 478 10.83 -39.09 16.65
N SER A 479 10.66 -37.99 17.40
CA SER A 479 9.58 -37.03 17.18
C SER A 479 9.80 -36.26 15.88
N LEU A 480 8.78 -35.52 15.43
CA LEU A 480 8.97 -34.62 14.30
C LEU A 480 10.01 -33.53 14.62
N GLY A 481 10.06 -33.05 15.87
CA GLY A 481 11.08 -32.13 16.37
C GLY A 481 12.49 -32.69 16.17
N ASP A 482 12.71 -33.97 16.52
CA ASP A 482 13.98 -34.66 16.33
C ASP A 482 14.36 -34.74 14.85
N TRP A 483 13.45 -35.18 13.98
CA TRP A 483 13.70 -35.30 12.54
C TRP A 483 14.04 -33.97 11.86
N ARG A 484 13.47 -32.86 12.34
CA ARG A 484 13.80 -31.52 11.85
C ARG A 484 15.21 -31.10 12.26
N GLU A 485 15.62 -31.41 13.47
CA GLU A 485 16.96 -31.11 13.97
C GLU A 485 18.03 -32.00 13.30
N ILE A 486 17.72 -33.27 13.05
CA ILE A 486 18.53 -34.18 12.22
C ILE A 486 18.69 -33.62 10.81
N SER A 487 17.59 -33.18 10.19
CA SER A 487 17.61 -32.52 8.88
C SER A 487 18.54 -31.30 8.86
N ARG A 488 18.54 -30.50 9.94
CA ARG A 488 19.41 -29.33 10.09
C ARG A 488 20.88 -29.73 10.19
N ARG A 489 21.21 -30.71 11.04
CA ARG A 489 22.58 -31.21 11.25
C ARG A 489 23.18 -31.81 9.97
N LEU A 490 22.36 -32.52 9.19
CA LEU A 490 22.76 -33.08 7.90
C LEU A 490 22.81 -32.05 6.77
N GLY A 491 22.31 -30.83 6.98
CA GLY A 491 22.26 -29.78 5.96
C GLY A 491 21.26 -30.08 4.82
N TYR A 492 20.19 -30.80 5.11
CA TYR A 492 19.08 -31.02 4.17
C TYR A 492 18.11 -29.84 4.15
N LYS A 493 17.30 -29.75 3.08
CA LYS A 493 16.28 -28.70 2.93
C LYS A 493 15.19 -28.80 4.00
N ALA A 494 14.67 -27.66 4.43
CA ALA A 494 13.51 -27.57 5.32
C ALA A 494 12.31 -28.28 4.67
N GLY A 495 11.88 -29.40 5.25
CA GLY A 495 10.84 -30.29 4.69
C GLY A 495 11.28 -31.76 4.65
N TRP A 496 12.58 -32.04 4.54
CA TRP A 496 13.10 -33.41 4.53
C TRP A 496 12.77 -34.16 5.83
N GLY A 497 12.97 -33.52 6.99
CA GLY A 497 12.65 -34.12 8.29
C GLY A 497 11.19 -34.53 8.43
N TRP A 498 10.25 -33.70 7.95
CA TRP A 498 8.83 -34.04 7.96
C TRP A 498 8.50 -35.22 7.04
N TYR A 499 9.06 -35.23 5.83
CA TYR A 499 8.83 -36.31 4.87
C TYR A 499 9.32 -37.66 5.42
N LYS A 500 10.49 -37.67 6.07
CA LYS A 500 11.05 -38.88 6.68
C LYS A 500 10.32 -39.33 7.93
N TRP A 501 9.92 -38.40 8.79
CA TRP A 501 9.05 -38.72 9.92
C TRP A 501 7.72 -39.33 9.45
N LYS A 502 7.08 -38.76 8.42
CA LYS A 502 5.83 -39.28 7.86
C LYS A 502 5.99 -40.69 7.28
N GLU A 503 7.06 -40.95 6.53
CA GLU A 503 7.38 -42.31 6.02
C GLU A 503 7.47 -43.33 7.15
N MET A 504 8.14 -42.98 8.26
CA MET A 504 8.28 -43.84 9.44
C MET A 504 6.93 -44.11 10.14
N GLN A 505 6.02 -43.13 10.17
CA GLN A 505 4.69 -43.32 10.78
C GLN A 505 3.79 -44.21 9.92
N THR A 506 3.89 -44.14 8.58
CA THR A 506 3.13 -45.01 7.68
C THR A 506 3.60 -46.47 7.70
N GLU A 507 4.89 -46.74 7.89
CA GLU A 507 5.43 -48.11 7.92
C GLU A 507 5.06 -48.87 9.21
N VAL A 508 4.77 -48.17 10.31
CA VAL A 508 4.32 -48.77 11.58
C VAL A 508 2.83 -49.14 11.56
N GLY A 509 2.04 -48.54 10.65
CA GLY A 509 0.58 -48.75 10.56
C GLY A 509 0.13 -50.03 9.85
N ASP A 510 1.00 -50.69 9.08
CA ASP A 510 0.68 -51.92 8.33
C ASP A 510 0.99 -53.21 9.11
N GLY A 511 1.40 -53.10 10.39
CA GLY A 511 1.84 -54.22 11.24
C GLY A 511 0.83 -54.70 12.30
N VAL A 512 -0.39 -54.14 12.35
CA VAL A 512 -1.44 -54.60 13.27
C VAL A 512 -2.77 -54.74 12.51
N ALA A 513 -2.98 -55.93 11.95
CA ALA A 513 -4.28 -56.47 11.59
C ALA A 513 -4.32 -57.96 11.96
#